data_AF-A0A936Z1Q7-F1
#
_entry.id   AF-A0A936Z1Q7-F1
#
_cell.length_a   1.000
_cell.length_b   1.000
_cell.length_c   1.000
_cell.angle_alpha   90.00
_cell.angle_beta   90.00
_cell.angle_gamma   90.00
#
_symmetry.space_group_name_H-M   'P 1'
#
loop_
_entity.id
_entity.type
_entity.pdbx_description
1 polymer ?
#
loop_
_entity_poly.entity_id
_entity_poly.type
_entity_poly.pdbx_seq_one_letter_code
_entity_poly.pdbx_strand_id
1 'polypeptide(L)'
;MNRKERHEVPAPTGGNTVTAQGETSQPKAQTPNEVDESSHSQAADNPGARRKGEIAHDDAMKGLQDTTKGKELDATYQRVRKEGSR
;
A
#
# COMPACT_ATOMS: atom_id res chain seq x y z
N MET A 1 -14.09 -1.64 -25.22
CA MET A 1 -14.69 -0.53 -24.43
C MET A 1 -14.67 -0.97 -22.97
N ASN A 2 -14.40 -0.18 -21.93
CA ASN A 2 -13.64 1.05 -21.71
C ASN A 2 -13.36 1.02 -20.20
N ARG A 3 -12.12 1.29 -19.79
CA ARG A 3 -11.63 1.31 -18.39
C ARG A 3 -12.18 2.54 -17.62
N LYS A 4 -13.47 2.86 -17.81
CA LYS A 4 -14.14 4.08 -17.33
C LYS A 4 -15.02 3.86 -16.10
N GLU A 5 -14.91 2.72 -15.43
CA GLU A 5 -15.68 2.44 -14.20
C GLU A 5 -14.78 2.35 -12.95
N ARG A 6 -13.63 3.02 -12.95
CA ARG A 6 -12.77 3.08 -11.77
C ARG A 6 -12.99 4.37 -11.01
N HIS A 7 -13.84 4.24 -9.99
CA HIS A 7 -13.91 5.05 -8.77
C HIS A 7 -14.56 6.43 -8.96
N GLU A 8 -15.89 6.44 -8.89
CA GLU A 8 -16.61 7.60 -8.37
C GLU A 8 -16.30 7.71 -6.87
N VAL A 9 -15.25 8.47 -6.53
CA VAL A 9 -15.04 8.92 -5.17
C VAL A 9 -16.10 9.99 -4.90
N PRO A 10 -16.98 9.85 -3.89
CA PRO A 10 -17.96 10.88 -3.60
C PRO A 10 -17.23 12.19 -3.29
N ALA A 11 -17.58 13.25 -4.01
CA ALA A 11 -17.01 14.58 -3.81
C ALA A 11 -17.23 15.00 -2.34
N PRO A 12 -16.20 15.53 -1.65
CA PRO A 12 -16.34 15.97 -0.27
C PRO A 12 -17.38 17.08 -0.19
N THR A 13 -18.45 16.82 0.55
CA THR A 13 -19.51 17.79 0.81
C THR A 13 -19.03 18.87 1.78
N GLY A 14 -18.89 20.10 1.29
CA GLY A 14 -19.11 21.32 2.08
C GLY A 14 -18.08 21.70 3.15
N GLY A 15 -16.81 21.32 3.02
CA GLY A 15 -15.72 21.93 3.79
C GLY A 15 -15.05 23.04 2.98
N ASN A 16 -14.84 24.23 3.56
CA ASN A 16 -14.14 25.36 2.93
C ASN A 16 -12.61 25.16 2.86
N THR A 17 -12.18 23.91 2.64
CA THR A 17 -10.77 23.52 2.60
C THR A 17 -10.40 23.34 1.14
N VAL A 18 -9.81 24.37 0.54
CA VAL A 18 -9.28 24.27 -0.82
C VAL A 18 -7.96 23.52 -0.76
N THR A 19 -7.79 22.46 -1.56
CA THR A 19 -6.48 21.83 -1.73
C THR A 19 -5.55 22.87 -2.36
N ALA A 20 -4.45 23.21 -1.68
CA ALA A 20 -3.48 24.18 -2.20
C ALA A 20 -2.89 23.75 -3.56
N GLN A 21 -2.94 22.44 -3.84
CA GLN A 21 -2.62 21.85 -5.13
C GLN A 21 -3.90 21.92 -5.98
N GLY A 22 -3.89 22.74 -7.04
CA GLY A 22 -5.02 22.89 -7.95
C GLY A 22 -5.36 21.60 -8.71
N GLU A 23 -6.37 21.65 -9.59
CA GLU A 23 -6.89 20.47 -10.31
C GLU A 23 -5.84 19.77 -11.21
N THR A 24 -4.77 20.47 -11.60
CA THR A 24 -3.72 19.96 -12.48
C THR A 24 -2.36 19.93 -11.79
N SER A 25 -2.08 18.87 -11.02
CA SER A 25 -0.73 18.57 -10.56
C SER A 25 0.06 17.91 -11.70
N GLN A 26 0.97 18.65 -12.31
CA GLN A 26 1.97 18.10 -13.23
C GLN A 26 3.30 17.88 -12.47
N PRO A 27 4.00 16.77 -12.73
CA PRO A 27 5.32 16.56 -12.15
C PRO A 27 6.27 17.67 -12.60
N LYS A 28 6.90 18.34 -11.65
CA LYS A 28 7.90 19.38 -11.92
C LYS A 28 9.14 18.72 -12.52
N ALA A 29 9.72 19.35 -13.54
CA ALA A 29 11.00 18.92 -14.09
C ALA A 29 12.08 18.98 -13.00
N GLN A 30 12.80 17.88 -12.82
CA GLN A 30 13.89 17.76 -11.86
C GLN A 30 15.19 18.32 -12.44
N THR A 31 15.97 19.01 -11.62
CA THR A 31 17.33 19.41 -12.01
C THR A 31 18.29 18.21 -11.86
N PRO A 32 19.46 18.18 -12.55
CA PRO A 32 20.34 17.00 -12.55
C PRO A 32 20.79 16.53 -11.15
N ASN A 33 20.88 17.45 -10.19
CA ASN A 33 21.22 17.18 -8.79
C ASN A 33 20.04 16.66 -7.93
N GLU A 34 18.82 16.67 -8.46
CA GLU A 34 17.61 16.10 -7.84
C GLU A 34 17.32 14.68 -8.35
N VAL A 35 18.01 14.25 -9.41
CA VAL A 35 17.81 12.94 -10.02
C VAL A 35 18.45 11.87 -9.14
N ASP A 36 17.63 11.10 -8.45
CA ASP A 36 18.07 9.87 -7.79
C ASP A 36 18.26 8.76 -8.84
N GLU A 37 19.52 8.40 -9.09
CA GLU A 37 19.89 7.35 -10.04
C GLU A 37 19.32 5.97 -9.65
N SER A 38 19.00 5.76 -8.37
CA SER A 38 18.38 4.51 -7.89
C SER A 38 16.90 4.37 -8.32
N SER A 39 16.24 5.48 -8.61
CA SER A 39 14.86 5.49 -9.11
C SER A 39 14.75 5.04 -10.57
N HIS A 40 15.81 5.25 -11.36
CA HIS A 40 15.87 4.90 -12.79
C HIS A 40 16.26 3.44 -13.04
N SER A 41 16.78 2.77 -12.02
CA SER A 41 17.19 1.35 -12.11
C SER A 41 16.02 0.39 -11.88
N GLN A 42 14.83 0.89 -11.54
CA GLN A 42 13.61 0.09 -11.48
C GLN A 42 12.98 -0.02 -12.87
N ALA A 43 13.09 -1.20 -13.48
CA ALA A 43 12.36 -1.49 -14.72
C ALA A 43 10.86 -1.34 -14.47
N ALA A 44 10.22 -0.41 -15.21
CA ALA A 44 8.79 -0.11 -15.10
C ALA A 44 7.89 -1.34 -15.35
N ASP A 45 8.42 -2.37 -16.03
CA ASP A 45 7.72 -3.60 -16.35
C ASP A 45 8.49 -4.85 -15.89
N ASN A 46 8.81 -4.90 -14.59
CA ASN A 46 9.39 -6.11 -13.99
C ASN A 46 8.32 -7.23 -13.95
N PRO A 47 8.44 -8.31 -14.74
CA PRO A 47 7.45 -9.38 -14.79
C PRO A 47 7.28 -10.07 -13.43
N GLY A 48 8.35 -10.10 -12.62
CA GLY A 48 8.31 -10.63 -11.26
C GLY A 48 7.46 -9.79 -10.31
N ALA A 49 7.34 -8.47 -10.54
CA ALA A 49 6.50 -7.60 -9.70
C ALA A 49 5.01 -7.89 -9.90
N ARG A 50 4.56 -8.12 -11.14
CA ARG A 50 3.16 -8.50 -11.43
C ARG A 50 2.78 -9.81 -10.75
N ARG A 51 3.61 -10.85 -10.93
CA ARG A 51 3.39 -12.16 -10.29
C ARG A 51 3.35 -12.07 -8.76
N LYS A 52 4.24 -11.27 -8.16
CA LYS A 52 4.24 -11.05 -6.70
C LYS A 52 2.99 -10.33 -6.23
N GLY A 53 2.48 -9.36 -7.01
CA GLY A 53 1.23 -8.67 -6.72
C GLY A 53 0.01 -9.59 -6.75
N GLU A 54 -0.05 -10.51 -7.71
CA GLU A 54 -1.13 -11.52 -7.80
C GLU A 54 -1.12 -12.46 -6.59
N ILE A 55 0.05 -12.94 -6.17
CA ILE A 55 0.19 -13.80 -4.98
C ILE A 55 -0.27 -13.06 -3.73
N ALA A 56 0.20 -11.83 -3.53
CA ALA A 56 -0.18 -11.02 -2.36
C ALA A 56 -1.69 -10.72 -2.32
N HIS A 57 -2.30 -10.46 -3.48
CA HIS A 57 -3.74 -10.30 -3.60
C HIS A 57 -4.49 -11.58 -3.20
N ASP A 58 -4.06 -12.74 -3.72
CA ASP A 58 -4.68 -14.02 -3.42
C ASP A 58 -4.54 -14.41 -1.95
N ASP A 59 -3.40 -14.12 -1.33
CA ASP A 59 -3.17 -14.34 0.10
C ASP A 59 -4.11 -13.47 0.94
N ALA A 60 -4.28 -12.20 0.57
CA ALA A 60 -5.23 -11.30 1.22
C ALA A 60 -6.68 -11.79 1.09
N MET A 61 -7.09 -12.24 -0.11
CA MET A 61 -8.43 -12.77 -0.35
C MET A 61 -8.71 -14.08 0.40
N LYS A 62 -7.68 -14.92 0.57
CA LYS A 62 -7.77 -16.17 1.33
C LYS A 62 -7.61 -15.96 2.85
N GLY A 63 -7.35 -14.73 3.30
CA GLY A 63 -7.08 -14.42 4.70
C GLY A 63 -5.79 -15.08 5.22
N LEU A 64 -4.88 -15.44 4.33
CA LEU A 64 -3.59 -16.01 4.69
C LEU A 64 -2.72 -14.86 5.21
N GLN A 65 -2.35 -14.94 6.49
CA GLN A 65 -1.38 -14.00 7.05
C GLN A 65 0.00 -14.30 6.49
N ASP A 66 0.60 -13.29 5.86
CA ASP A 66 1.98 -13.29 5.36
C ASP A 66 3.04 -13.38 6.48
N THR A 67 2.62 -13.31 7.75
CA THR A 67 3.54 -13.25 8.89
C THR A 67 3.21 -14.27 9.97
N THR A 68 4.26 -14.76 10.65
CA THR A 68 4.11 -15.60 11.85
C THR A 68 3.66 -14.80 13.08
N LYS A 69 3.59 -13.47 12.98
CA LYS A 69 3.31 -12.54 14.07
C LYS A 69 2.04 -12.90 14.84
N GLY A 70 0.96 -13.28 14.15
CA GLY A 70 -0.29 -13.71 14.80
C GLY A 70 -0.08 -14.90 15.73
N LYS A 71 0.58 -15.96 15.24
CA LYS A 71 0.87 -17.18 16.02
C LYS A 71 1.77 -16.91 17.22
N GLU A 72 2.78 -16.05 17.04
CA GLU A 72 3.72 -15.69 18.11
C GLU A 72 3.07 -14.82 19.19
N LEU A 73 2.22 -13.89 18.80
CA LEU A 73 1.45 -13.06 19.73
C LEU A 73 0.46 -13.92 20.53
N ASP A 74 -0.25 -14.84 19.88
CA ASP A 74 -1.15 -15.77 20.58
C ASP A 74 -0.40 -16.65 21.58
N ALA A 75 0.73 -17.23 21.19
CA ALA A 75 1.55 -18.04 22.08
C ALA A 75 2.06 -17.23 23.28
N THR A 76 2.43 -15.97 23.06
CA THR A 76 2.89 -15.07 24.12
C THR A 76 1.75 -14.69 25.05
N TYR A 77 0.58 -14.36 24.52
CA TYR A 77 -0.61 -14.04 25.30
C TYR A 77 -1.00 -15.20 26.23
N GLN A 78 -1.02 -16.44 25.71
CA GLN A 78 -1.33 -17.62 26.51
C GLN A 78 -0.31 -17.85 27.63
N ARG A 79 0.99 -17.60 27.36
CA ARG A 79 2.05 -17.70 28.38
C ARG A 79 1.84 -16.69 29.51
N VAL A 80 1.67 -15.42 29.17
CA VAL A 80 1.47 -14.34 30.15
C VAL A 80 0.19 -14.56 30.98
N ARG A 81 -0.90 -14.98 30.33
CA ARG A 81 -2.16 -15.32 31.03
C ARG A 81 -1.97 -16.44 32.05
N LYS A 82 -1.20 -17.47 31.71
CA LYS A 82 -0.93 -18.62 32.60
C LYS A 82 -0.03 -18.24 33.77
N GLU A 83 0.93 -17.34 33.56
CA GLU A 83 1.84 -16.84 34.59
C GLU A 83 1.15 -15.87 35.55
N GLY A 84 0.30 -14.96 35.06
CA GLY A 84 -0.46 -14.01 35.89
C GLY A 84 -1.66 -14.60 36.62
N SER A 85 -1.96 -15.88 36.42
CA SER A 85 -3.03 -16.62 37.13
C SER A 85 -2.49 -17.52 38.25
N ARG A 86 -1.20 -17.42 38.56
CA ARG A 86 -0.56 -17.99 39.76
C ARG A 86 -0.35 -16.91 40.81
#